data_AF-A0A833A0Q9-F1
#
_entry.id   AF-A0A833A0Q9-F1
#
_cell.length_a   1.000
_cell.length_b   1.000
_cell.length_c   1.000
_cell.angle_alpha   90.00
_cell.angle_beta   90.00
_cell.angle_gamma   90.00
#
_symmetry.space_group_name_H-M   'P 1'
#
loop_
_entity.id
_entity.type
_entity.pdbx_description
1 polymer ?
#
loop_
_entity_poly.entity_id
_entity_poly.type
_entity_poly.pdbx_seq_one_letter_code
_entity_poly.pdbx_strand_id
1 'polypeptide(L)'
;MAAIDTGPSINTVHPHVLENTVGREALEDLVREITILASMSSVLDGIGIPCAECKEHFYMLLAEWARLIDAEYVENAAVMAADKKRDATALVDVWGEEGFKMVLSYVGSGSCSAELLRELIAEITDVLAFSEEASREFKKMASNATCKELRGLVVLALMVPPRG
;
A
#
# COMPACT_ATOMS: atom_id res chain seq x y z
N MET A 1 32.94 -27.71 -55.06
CA MET A 1 32.07 -26.52 -55.23
C MET A 1 31.26 -26.34 -53.96
N ALA A 2 31.00 -25.09 -53.56
CA ALA A 2 30.64 -24.73 -52.19
C ALA A 2 29.15 -24.39 -51.98
N ALA A 3 28.74 -24.48 -50.72
CA ALA A 3 27.44 -24.15 -50.10
C ALA A 3 27.65 -24.29 -48.57
N ILE A 4 27.10 -23.51 -47.63
CA ILE A 4 26.30 -22.27 -47.53
C ILE A 4 26.85 -21.57 -46.23
N ASP A 5 27.05 -20.25 -46.18
CA ASP A 5 26.21 -19.23 -45.47
C ASP A 5 25.70 -19.68 -44.05
N THR A 6 25.57 -18.90 -42.97
CA THR A 6 25.43 -17.45 -42.71
C THR A 6 25.83 -17.15 -41.25
N GLY A 7 26.09 -15.88 -40.92
CA GLY A 7 25.46 -15.26 -39.73
C GLY A 7 26.24 -15.22 -38.40
N PRO A 8 25.89 -14.27 -37.49
CA PRO A 8 26.75 -13.89 -36.37
C PRO A 8 26.44 -14.59 -35.04
N SER A 9 27.45 -14.65 -34.17
CA SER A 9 27.29 -15.00 -32.75
C SER A 9 26.53 -13.90 -32.01
N ILE A 10 25.20 -14.03 -31.91
CA ILE A 10 24.37 -13.13 -31.11
C ILE A 10 24.64 -13.40 -29.63
N ASN A 11 25.20 -12.40 -28.93
CA ASN A 11 25.26 -12.40 -27.47
C ASN A 11 23.84 -12.49 -26.90
N THR A 12 23.55 -13.52 -26.13
CA THR A 12 22.31 -13.67 -25.38
C THR A 12 22.24 -12.60 -24.29
N VAL A 13 21.53 -11.51 -24.57
CA VAL A 13 21.13 -10.54 -23.54
C VAL A 13 20.06 -11.20 -22.66
N HIS A 14 20.34 -11.37 -21.38
CA HIS A 14 19.38 -11.91 -20.40
C HIS A 14 18.19 -10.93 -20.22
N PRO A 15 16.93 -11.31 -20.52
CA PRO A 15 15.81 -10.36 -20.47
C PRO A 15 15.30 -10.04 -19.05
N HIS A 16 15.53 -10.91 -18.06
CA HIS A 16 14.77 -10.94 -16.81
C HIS A 16 15.21 -9.96 -15.70
N VAL A 17 16.11 -9.02 -15.97
CA VAL A 17 16.59 -8.06 -14.95
C VAL A 17 15.88 -6.71 -15.04
N LEU A 18 15.50 -6.26 -16.24
CA LEU A 18 15.02 -4.89 -16.45
C LEU A 18 13.57 -4.65 -15.98
N GLU A 19 12.66 -5.61 -16.21
CA GLU A 19 11.22 -5.45 -15.87
C GLU A 19 11.01 -5.27 -14.35
N ASN A 20 11.77 -5.99 -13.52
CA ASN A 20 11.68 -5.88 -12.06
C ASN A 20 12.35 -4.62 -11.49
N THR A 21 13.33 -4.04 -12.18
CA THR A 21 14.00 -2.81 -11.70
C THR A 21 13.11 -1.58 -11.91
N VAL A 22 12.51 -1.45 -13.11
CA VAL A 22 11.62 -0.31 -13.43
C VAL A 22 10.39 -0.30 -12.52
N GLY A 23 9.79 -1.46 -12.25
CA GLY A 23 8.65 -1.56 -11.33
C GLY A 23 9.00 -1.20 -9.88
N ARG A 24 10.25 -1.43 -9.46
CA ARG A 24 10.72 -1.10 -8.11
C ARG A 24 11.02 0.40 -7.96
N GLU A 25 11.72 1.01 -8.92
CA GLU A 25 12.02 2.44 -8.88
C GLU A 25 10.73 3.27 -8.92
N ALA A 26 9.78 2.91 -9.79
CA ALA A 26 8.46 3.54 -9.84
C ALA A 26 7.66 3.39 -8.53
N LEU A 27 7.75 2.23 -7.86
CA LEU A 27 7.12 2.01 -6.56
C LEU A 27 7.76 2.87 -5.45
N GLU A 28 9.09 2.98 -5.43
CA GLU A 28 9.82 3.79 -4.43
C GLU A 28 9.55 5.30 -4.60
N ASP A 29 9.48 5.81 -5.85
CA ASP A 29 9.07 7.18 -6.14
C ASP A 29 7.61 7.45 -5.75
N LEU A 30 6.68 6.55 -6.09
CA LEU A 30 5.26 6.70 -5.76
C LEU A 30 4.99 6.64 -4.25
N VAL A 31 5.69 5.76 -3.51
CA VAL A 31 5.64 5.73 -2.05
C VAL A 31 6.10 7.06 -1.45
N ARG A 32 7.17 7.68 -1.99
CA ARG A 32 7.60 9.01 -1.55
C ARG A 32 6.50 10.06 -1.76
N GLU A 33 5.88 10.08 -2.93
CA GLU A 33 4.82 11.06 -3.26
C GLU A 33 3.58 10.91 -2.38
N ILE A 34 3.11 9.68 -2.16
CA ILE A 34 2.01 9.37 -1.21
C ILE A 34 2.34 9.89 0.17
N THR A 35 3.57 9.66 0.65
CA THR A 35 3.96 10.01 2.01
C THR A 35 4.05 11.52 2.22
N ILE A 36 4.63 12.25 1.26
CA ILE A 36 4.67 13.73 1.27
C ILE A 36 3.24 14.29 1.27
N LEU A 37 2.35 13.78 0.42
CA LEU A 37 0.98 14.28 0.32
C LEU A 37 0.13 13.95 1.55
N ALA A 38 0.37 12.80 2.19
CA ALA A 38 -0.23 12.45 3.48
C ALA A 38 0.26 13.38 4.60
N SER A 39 1.57 13.66 4.65
CA SER A 39 2.21 14.60 5.57
C SER A 39 1.59 16.00 5.44
N MET A 40 1.52 16.54 4.22
CA MET A 40 0.84 17.81 3.93
C MET A 40 -0.65 17.81 4.33
N SER A 41 -1.37 16.72 4.04
CA SER A 41 -2.80 16.62 4.34
C SER A 41 -3.09 16.60 5.84
N SER A 42 -2.33 15.82 6.64
CA SER A 42 -2.49 15.78 8.10
C SER A 42 -2.16 17.13 8.76
N VAL A 43 -1.11 17.82 8.29
CA VAL A 43 -0.75 19.17 8.77
C VAL A 43 -1.88 20.17 8.49
N LEU A 44 -2.45 20.16 7.28
CA LEU A 44 -3.55 21.06 6.90
C LEU A 44 -4.82 20.81 7.71
N ASP A 45 -5.22 19.54 7.87
CA ASP A 45 -6.34 19.15 8.72
C ASP A 45 -6.11 19.54 10.19
N GLY A 46 -4.88 19.35 10.71
CA GLY A 46 -4.49 19.68 12.08
C GLY A 46 -4.55 21.18 12.40
N ILE A 47 -4.41 22.06 11.41
CA ILE A 47 -4.64 23.51 11.54
C ILE A 47 -6.05 23.95 11.11
N GLY A 48 -6.95 23.00 10.83
CA GLY A 48 -8.34 23.26 10.48
C GLY A 48 -8.57 23.79 9.06
N ILE A 49 -7.62 23.56 8.14
CA ILE A 49 -7.74 23.94 6.72
C ILE A 49 -8.09 22.68 5.92
N PRO A 50 -9.38 22.45 5.57
CA PRO A 50 -9.76 21.28 4.81
C PRO A 50 -9.24 21.37 3.37
N CYS A 51 -8.41 20.41 2.94
CA CYS A 51 -7.94 20.31 1.56
C CYS A 51 -8.56 19.11 0.84
N ALA A 52 -9.72 19.31 0.22
CA ALA A 52 -10.41 18.27 -0.54
C ALA A 52 -9.55 17.72 -1.69
N GLU A 53 -8.89 18.60 -2.45
CA GLU A 53 -7.99 18.25 -3.56
C GLU A 53 -6.78 17.41 -3.08
N CYS A 54 -6.22 17.74 -1.91
CA CYS A 54 -5.12 16.97 -1.32
C CYS A 54 -5.57 15.54 -0.99
N LYS A 55 -6.76 15.38 -0.40
CA LYS A 55 -7.32 14.06 -0.06
C LYS A 55 -7.67 13.24 -1.31
N GLU A 56 -8.29 13.85 -2.31
CA GLU A 56 -8.58 13.19 -3.59
C GLU A 56 -7.30 12.69 -4.27
N HIS A 57 -6.29 13.54 -4.36
CA HIS A 57 -4.99 13.19 -4.94
C HIS A 57 -4.27 12.11 -4.10
N PHE A 58 -4.33 12.17 -2.77
CA PHE A 58 -3.79 11.13 -1.88
C PHE A 58 -4.42 9.76 -2.14
N TYR A 59 -5.76 9.69 -2.26
CA TYR A 59 -6.45 8.45 -2.60
C TYR A 59 -6.16 7.97 -4.03
N MET A 60 -5.97 8.88 -4.99
CA MET A 60 -5.56 8.52 -6.35
C MET A 60 -4.19 7.85 -6.36
N LEU A 61 -3.20 8.41 -5.66
CA LEU A 61 -1.85 7.83 -5.56
C LEU A 61 -1.86 6.50 -4.79
N LEU A 62 -2.61 6.39 -3.69
CA LEU A 62 -2.80 5.10 -2.98
C LEU A 62 -3.43 4.03 -3.89
N ALA A 63 -4.40 4.41 -4.73
CA ALA A 63 -5.01 3.49 -5.69
C ALA A 63 -4.09 3.13 -6.86
N GLU A 64 -3.06 3.94 -7.16
CA GLU A 64 -1.98 3.58 -8.07
C GLU A 64 -0.98 2.63 -7.43
N TRP A 65 -0.53 2.94 -6.22
CA TRP A 65 0.36 2.09 -5.44
C TRP A 65 -0.25 0.71 -5.21
N ALA A 66 -1.54 0.63 -4.86
CA ALA A 66 -2.27 -0.62 -4.72
C ALA A 66 -2.29 -1.47 -6.01
N ARG A 67 -2.32 -0.83 -7.20
CA ARG A 67 -2.28 -1.55 -8.51
C ARG A 67 -0.91 -2.20 -8.78
N LEU A 68 0.16 -1.76 -8.12
CA LEU A 68 1.51 -2.31 -8.25
C LEU A 68 1.80 -3.46 -7.25
N ILE A 69 0.82 -3.81 -6.41
CA ILE A 69 0.99 -4.78 -5.31
C ILE A 69 0.27 -6.09 -5.63
N ASP A 70 1.03 -7.20 -5.59
CA ASP A 70 0.47 -8.57 -5.58
C ASP A 70 -0.17 -8.88 -4.20
N ALA A 71 -1.35 -8.31 -3.96
CA ALA A 71 -2.19 -8.54 -2.78
C ALA A 71 -3.51 -9.22 -3.18
N GLU A 72 -4.03 -10.06 -2.29
CA GLU A 72 -5.26 -10.80 -2.53
C GLU A 72 -6.49 -10.03 -2.05
N TYR A 73 -7.55 -10.02 -2.86
CA TYR A 73 -8.80 -9.34 -2.51
C TYR A 73 -9.56 -10.13 -1.44
N VAL A 74 -9.79 -9.50 -0.29
CA VAL A 74 -10.57 -10.08 0.81
C VAL A 74 -12.02 -9.60 0.71
N GLU A 75 -12.93 -10.52 0.43
CA GLU A 75 -14.37 -10.23 0.31
C GLU A 75 -14.93 -9.66 1.62
N ASN A 76 -15.90 -8.74 1.51
CA ASN A 76 -16.53 -8.01 2.62
C ASN A 76 -15.60 -7.08 3.43
N ALA A 77 -14.28 -7.27 3.42
CA ALA A 77 -13.32 -6.45 4.16
C ALA A 77 -13.38 -4.96 3.80
N ALA A 78 -13.69 -4.61 2.54
CA ALA A 78 -13.86 -3.22 2.11
C ALA A 78 -14.99 -2.47 2.85
N VAL A 79 -16.05 -3.16 3.27
CA VAL A 79 -17.16 -2.54 4.02
C VAL A 79 -16.72 -2.18 5.44
N MET A 80 -15.99 -3.09 6.10
CA MET A 80 -15.38 -2.83 7.42
C MET A 80 -14.27 -1.79 7.34
N ALA A 81 -13.45 -1.80 6.28
CA ALA A 81 -12.40 -0.80 6.06
C ALA A 81 -12.92 0.63 5.85
N ALA A 82 -14.22 0.79 5.55
CA ALA A 82 -14.89 2.08 5.47
C ALA A 82 -15.54 2.51 6.80
N ASP A 83 -15.73 1.59 7.75
CA ASP A 83 -16.33 1.83 9.06
C ASP A 83 -15.28 2.24 10.10
N LYS A 84 -14.71 3.42 9.87
CA LYS A 84 -13.65 4.05 10.65
C LYS A 84 -13.80 5.56 10.65
N LYS A 85 -13.24 6.25 11.65
CA LYS A 85 -13.42 7.71 11.83
C LYS A 85 -12.35 8.57 11.19
N ARG A 86 -11.21 7.98 10.80
CA ARG A 86 -10.03 8.70 10.29
C ARG A 86 -9.54 8.07 8.99
N ASP A 87 -9.05 8.92 8.10
CA ASP A 87 -8.36 8.49 6.88
C ASP A 87 -6.89 8.14 7.14
N ALA A 88 -6.25 7.53 6.15
CA ALA A 88 -4.89 7.02 6.27
C ALA A 88 -3.81 8.11 6.50
N THR A 89 -4.11 9.40 6.31
CA THR A 89 -3.15 10.48 6.62
C THR A 89 -2.89 10.61 8.12
N ALA A 90 -3.86 10.23 8.97
CA ALA A 90 -3.72 10.18 10.43
C ALA A 90 -2.67 9.16 10.93
N LEU A 91 -2.16 8.28 10.06
CA LEU A 91 -1.04 7.39 10.38
C LEU A 91 0.29 8.17 10.42
N VAL A 92 0.41 9.29 9.68
CA VAL A 92 1.59 10.16 9.72
C VAL A 92 1.70 10.87 11.07
N ASP A 93 0.59 11.22 11.70
CA ASP A 93 0.58 11.82 13.06
C ASP A 93 1.17 10.88 14.13
N VAL A 94 1.06 9.57 13.92
CA VAL A 94 1.49 8.54 14.90
C VAL A 94 2.87 7.97 14.57
N TRP A 95 3.16 7.71 13.30
CA TRP A 95 4.39 7.07 12.85
C TRP A 95 5.46 8.06 12.33
N GLY A 96 5.07 9.29 12.05
CA GLY A 96 5.86 10.23 11.26
C GLY A 96 5.94 9.83 9.77
N GLU A 97 6.43 10.76 8.96
CA GLU A 97 6.57 10.60 7.50
C GLU A 97 7.42 9.36 7.14
N GLU A 98 8.61 9.23 7.71
CA GLU A 98 9.49 8.08 7.44
C GLU A 98 8.91 6.75 7.95
N GLY A 99 8.12 6.74 9.03
CA GLY A 99 7.46 5.53 9.52
C GLY A 99 6.35 5.05 8.57
N PHE A 100 5.50 5.97 8.11
CA PHE A 100 4.46 5.68 7.12
C PHE A 100 5.06 5.20 5.78
N LYS A 101 6.11 5.87 5.31
CA LYS A 101 6.91 5.47 4.14
C LYS A 101 7.51 4.08 4.28
N MET A 102 8.11 3.76 5.44
CA MET A 102 8.65 2.42 5.72
C MET A 102 7.57 1.33 5.66
N VAL A 103 6.38 1.60 6.20
CA VAL A 103 5.22 0.70 6.12
C VAL A 103 4.79 0.46 4.67
N LEU A 104 4.61 1.53 3.88
CA LEU A 104 4.22 1.43 2.47
C LEU A 104 5.27 0.67 1.64
N SER A 105 6.57 0.92 1.87
CA SER A 105 7.67 0.20 1.24
C SER A 105 7.71 -1.28 1.65
N TYR A 106 7.50 -1.60 2.93
CA TYR A 106 7.44 -2.99 3.41
C TYR A 106 6.28 -3.75 2.76
N VAL A 107 5.07 -3.19 2.79
CA VAL A 107 3.87 -3.78 2.17
C VAL A 107 4.05 -3.90 0.65
N GLY A 108 4.67 -2.91 0.01
CA GLY A 108 4.99 -2.93 -1.42
C GLY A 108 6.01 -4.02 -1.81
N SER A 109 7.04 -4.23 -1.00
CA SER A 109 8.19 -5.10 -1.30
C SER A 109 7.90 -6.58 -1.56
N GLY A 110 6.71 -7.08 -1.20
CA GLY A 110 6.39 -8.51 -1.25
C GLY A 110 6.95 -9.34 -0.09
N SER A 111 7.63 -8.70 0.86
CA SER A 111 8.11 -9.34 2.09
C SER A 111 6.95 -9.95 2.88
N CYS A 112 7.16 -11.16 3.42
CA CYS A 112 6.15 -11.91 4.16
C CYS A 112 6.64 -12.21 5.58
N SER A 113 6.30 -11.33 6.52
CA SER A 113 6.17 -11.68 7.93
C SER A 113 4.71 -11.51 8.34
N ALA A 114 4.04 -12.64 8.60
CA ALA A 114 2.63 -12.66 8.99
C ALA A 114 2.40 -12.08 10.40
N GLU A 115 3.42 -12.12 11.27
CA GLU A 115 3.41 -11.50 12.60
C GLU A 115 3.37 -9.97 12.45
N LEU A 116 4.38 -9.38 11.79
CA LEU A 116 4.45 -7.94 11.54
C LEU A 116 3.22 -7.40 10.78
N LEU A 117 2.69 -8.15 9.81
CA LEU A 117 1.47 -7.74 9.10
C LEU A 117 0.22 -7.75 10.00
N ARG A 118 0.12 -8.66 10.97
CA ARG A 118 -0.99 -8.71 11.94
C ARG A 118 -0.87 -7.60 12.98
N GLU A 119 0.33 -7.32 13.47
CA GLU A 119 0.62 -6.17 14.33
C GLU A 119 0.25 -4.86 13.63
N LEU A 120 0.71 -4.68 12.40
CA LEU A 120 0.39 -3.53 11.56
C LEU A 120 -1.12 -3.37 11.34
N ILE A 121 -1.86 -4.45 11.05
CA ILE A 121 -3.32 -4.39 10.93
C ILE A 121 -3.97 -3.95 12.25
N ALA A 122 -3.52 -4.50 13.38
CA ALA A 122 -4.06 -4.13 14.68
C ALA A 122 -3.86 -2.63 14.96
N GLU A 123 -2.64 -2.14 14.75
CA GLU A 123 -2.30 -0.73 14.92
C GLU A 123 -3.08 0.19 13.97
N ILE A 124 -3.17 -0.14 12.68
CA ILE A 124 -3.97 0.62 11.69
C ILE A 124 -5.43 0.70 12.15
N THR A 125 -6.06 -0.39 12.59
CA THR A 125 -7.47 -0.34 13.01
C THR A 125 -7.70 0.57 14.22
N ASP A 126 -6.72 0.67 15.12
CA ASP A 126 -6.83 1.47 16.33
C ASP A 126 -6.51 2.95 16.04
N VAL A 127 -5.45 3.24 15.26
CA VAL A 127 -5.10 4.61 14.83
C VAL A 127 -6.19 5.19 13.93
N LEU A 128 -6.73 4.44 12.97
CA LEU A 128 -7.82 4.93 12.12
C LEU A 128 -9.18 4.99 12.83
N ALA A 129 -9.24 4.50 14.08
CA ALA A 129 -10.45 4.42 14.90
C ALA A 129 -11.61 3.75 14.14
N PHE A 130 -11.39 2.49 13.76
CA PHE A 130 -12.46 1.58 13.31
C PHE A 130 -13.54 1.46 14.38
N SER A 131 -14.78 1.13 13.99
CA SER A 131 -15.80 0.72 14.97
C SER A 131 -15.35 -0.54 15.71
N GLU A 132 -15.89 -0.79 16.91
CA GLU A 132 -15.52 -1.98 17.70
C GLU A 132 -15.83 -3.28 16.94
N GLU A 133 -16.95 -3.31 16.22
CA GLU A 133 -17.35 -4.43 15.38
C GLU A 133 -16.42 -4.61 14.18
N ALA A 134 -16.15 -3.53 13.43
CA ALA A 134 -15.25 -3.57 12.29
C ALA A 134 -13.82 -3.97 12.71
N SER A 135 -13.26 -3.35 13.76
CA SER A 135 -11.94 -3.68 14.31
C SER A 135 -11.84 -5.16 14.71
N ARG A 136 -12.85 -5.69 15.41
CA ARG A 136 -12.90 -7.10 15.83
C ARG A 136 -12.93 -8.06 14.64
N GLU A 137 -13.80 -7.84 13.66
CA GLU A 137 -13.90 -8.73 12.50
C GLU A 137 -12.68 -8.61 11.58
N PHE A 138 -12.11 -7.43 11.40
CA PHE A 138 -10.88 -7.21 10.63
C PHE A 138 -9.67 -7.92 11.26
N LYS A 139 -9.50 -7.82 12.59
CA LYS A 139 -8.47 -8.55 13.36
C LYS A 139 -8.66 -10.07 13.32
N LYS A 140 -9.91 -10.54 13.30
CA LYS A 140 -10.29 -11.97 13.18
C LYS A 140 -10.06 -12.54 11.78
N MET A 141 -10.20 -11.74 10.73
CA MET A 141 -9.73 -12.10 9.39
C MET A 141 -8.20 -12.23 9.38
N ALA A 142 -7.49 -11.22 9.90
CA ALA A 142 -6.03 -11.19 9.93
C ALA A 142 -5.40 -12.38 10.69
N SER A 143 -6.02 -12.87 11.77
CA SER A 143 -5.46 -13.99 12.55
C SER A 143 -5.39 -15.31 11.77
N ASN A 144 -6.26 -15.51 10.78
CA ASN A 144 -6.33 -16.74 9.96
C ASN A 144 -5.77 -16.56 8.54
N ALA A 145 -5.59 -15.31 8.10
CA ALA A 145 -5.13 -14.94 6.77
C ALA A 145 -3.68 -15.35 6.47
N THR A 146 -3.43 -15.66 5.20
CA THR A 146 -2.11 -15.79 4.56
C THR A 146 -1.44 -14.42 4.38
N CYS A 147 -0.14 -14.39 4.04
CA CYS A 147 0.56 -13.13 3.73
C CYS A 147 -0.09 -12.31 2.59
N LYS A 148 -0.70 -12.95 1.58
CA LYS A 148 -1.34 -12.24 0.47
C LYS A 148 -2.63 -11.54 0.90
N GLU A 149 -3.48 -12.25 1.64
CA GLU A 149 -4.69 -11.71 2.25
C GLU A 149 -4.37 -10.64 3.30
N LEU A 150 -3.33 -10.83 4.11
CA LEU A 150 -2.84 -9.84 5.07
C LEU A 150 -2.39 -8.53 4.40
N ARG A 151 -1.64 -8.61 3.29
CA ARG A 151 -1.34 -7.42 2.46
C ARG A 151 -2.62 -6.79 1.89
N GLY A 152 -3.57 -7.61 1.46
CA GLY A 152 -4.90 -7.17 1.00
C GLY A 152 -5.66 -6.39 2.07
N LEU A 153 -5.68 -6.86 3.31
CA LEU A 153 -6.28 -6.18 4.45
C LEU A 153 -5.60 -4.83 4.74
N VAL A 154 -4.27 -4.75 4.72
CA VAL A 154 -3.55 -3.47 4.88
C VAL A 154 -3.89 -2.51 3.74
N VAL A 155 -3.81 -2.96 2.48
CA VAL A 155 -4.14 -2.15 1.30
C VAL A 155 -5.58 -1.61 1.38
N LEU A 156 -6.56 -2.45 1.71
CA LEU A 156 -7.96 -2.05 1.89
C LEU A 156 -8.12 -1.04 3.04
N ALA A 157 -7.47 -1.26 4.18
CA ALA A 157 -7.54 -0.35 5.33
C ALA A 157 -6.96 1.05 5.01
N LEU A 158 -5.99 1.15 4.10
CA LEU A 158 -5.41 2.41 3.65
C LEU A 158 -6.22 3.08 2.53
N MET A 159 -6.56 2.33 1.47
CA MET A 159 -7.14 2.91 0.24
C MET A 159 -8.64 3.22 0.33
N VAL A 160 -9.39 2.53 1.20
CA VAL A 160 -10.84 2.76 1.34
C VAL A 160 -11.07 4.00 2.21
N PRO A 161 -11.79 5.04 1.76
CA PRO A 161 -12.07 6.21 2.58
C PRO A 161 -13.07 5.91 3.71
N PRO A 162 -13.04 6.67 4.83
CA PRO A 162 -14.10 6.67 5.83
C PRO A 162 -15.49 6.90 5.22
N ARG A 163 -16.52 6.28 5.80
CA ARG A 163 -17.91 6.75 5.65
C ARG A 163 -18.10 7.97 6.54
N GLY A 164 -18.54 9.08 5.93
CA GLY A 164 -18.66 10.39 6.58
C GLY A 164 -19.60 10.43 7.78
#